data_AF-F3GMA6-F1
#
_entry.id   AF-F3GMA6-F1
#
_cell.length_a   1.000
_cell.length_b   1.000
_cell.length_c   1.000
_cell.angle_alpha   90.00
_cell.angle_beta   90.00
_cell.angle_gamma   90.00
#
_symmetry.space_group_name_H-M   'P 1'
#
loop_
_entity.id
_entity.type
_entity.pdbx_description
1 polymer ?
#
loop_
_entity_poly.entity_id
_entity_poly.type
_entity_poly.pdbx_seq_one_letter_code
_entity_poly.pdbx_strand_id
1 'polypeptide(L)'
;KGKTVGYEQGTIQEAYAKAVLDKAGISTKAYANQDQVYSDLTSGRLDASIQDMLQAELGFLKSPAGADYEVSKPIDSELLPAKTAIGIAQGNKALLVEFPELAPAKKGDHESG
;
A
#
# COMPACT_ATOMS: atom_id res chain seq x y z
N LYS A 1 -20.70 7.52 -1.07
CA LYS A 1 -21.05 7.62 -2.51
C LYS A 1 -20.73 9.03 -2.99
N GLY A 2 -20.01 9.18 -4.11
CA GLY A 2 -19.62 10.49 -4.66
C GLY A 2 -18.33 11.10 -4.09
N LYS A 3 -17.56 10.30 -3.32
CA LYS A 3 -16.20 10.66 -2.87
C LYS A 3 -15.18 9.98 -3.79
N THR A 4 -14.03 10.61 -3.96
CA THR A 4 -12.94 10.11 -4.81
C THR A 4 -11.74 9.69 -3.97
N VAL A 5 -11.29 8.44 -4.13
CA VAL A 5 -10.16 7.86 -3.41
C VAL A 5 -9.04 7.49 -4.38
N GLY A 6 -7.83 7.98 -4.12
CA GLY A 6 -6.64 7.65 -4.91
C GLY A 6 -5.83 6.48 -4.34
N TYR A 7 -5.20 5.71 -5.22
CA TYR A 7 -4.24 4.66 -4.84
C TYR A 7 -3.09 4.55 -5.85
N GLU A 8 -1.95 4.02 -5.41
CA GLU A 8 -0.86 3.62 -6.29
C GLU A 8 -1.17 2.28 -6.98
N GLN A 9 -1.00 2.23 -8.30
CA GLN A 9 -1.23 1.03 -9.11
C GLN A 9 -0.24 -0.10 -8.78
N GLY A 10 -0.65 -1.36 -8.90
CA GLY A 10 0.19 -2.52 -8.64
C GLY A 10 0.37 -2.86 -7.16
N THR A 11 -0.41 -2.23 -6.28
CA THR A 11 -0.36 -2.43 -4.82
C THR A 11 -1.52 -3.30 -4.32
N ILE A 12 -1.43 -3.78 -3.08
CA ILE A 12 -2.56 -4.46 -2.42
C ILE A 12 -3.74 -3.49 -2.16
N GLN A 13 -3.46 -2.20 -2.03
CA GLN A 13 -4.46 -1.15 -1.85
C GLN A 13 -5.31 -0.95 -3.12
N GLU A 14 -4.72 -1.12 -4.31
CA GLU A 14 -5.48 -1.19 -5.57
C GLU A 14 -6.49 -2.34 -5.54
N ALA A 15 -6.07 -3.53 -5.10
CA ALA A 15 -6.95 -4.69 -5.01
C ALA A 15 -8.13 -4.43 -4.05
N TYR A 16 -7.85 -3.84 -2.88
CA TYR A 16 -8.90 -3.43 -1.93
C TYR A 16 -9.83 -2.37 -2.52
N ALA A 17 -9.27 -1.32 -3.15
CA ALA A 17 -10.05 -0.24 -3.74
C ALA A 17 -11.05 -0.77 -4.79
N LYS A 18 -10.60 -1.64 -5.70
CA LYS A 18 -11.45 -2.24 -6.73
C LYS A 18 -12.47 -3.23 -6.16
N ALA A 19 -12.06 -4.04 -5.19
CA ALA A 19 -12.93 -5.10 -4.67
C ALA A 19 -13.96 -4.59 -3.66
N VAL A 20 -13.68 -3.48 -2.96
CA VAL A 20 -14.49 -2.98 -1.84
C VAL A 20 -15.02 -1.57 -2.11
N LEU A 21 -14.14 -0.59 -2.36
CA LEU A 21 -14.53 0.82 -2.47
C LEU A 21 -15.39 1.08 -3.71
N ASP A 22 -14.96 0.58 -4.88
CA ASP A 22 -15.72 0.72 -6.13
C ASP A 22 -17.12 0.09 -6.01
N LYS A 23 -17.21 -1.11 -5.40
CA LYS A 23 -18.49 -1.80 -5.18
C LYS A 23 -19.39 -1.06 -4.19
N ALA A 24 -18.81 -0.30 -3.26
CA ALA A 24 -19.54 0.60 -2.35
C ALA A 24 -19.96 1.93 -3.02
N GLY A 25 -19.63 2.15 -4.30
CA GLY A 25 -19.95 3.36 -5.04
C GLY A 25 -19.08 4.57 -4.69
N ILE A 26 -17.85 4.32 -4.22
CA ILE A 26 -16.78 5.32 -4.15
C ILE A 26 -16.10 5.35 -5.52
N SER A 27 -15.78 6.54 -6.03
CA SER A 27 -14.97 6.64 -7.26
C SER A 27 -13.52 6.41 -6.88
N THR A 28 -12.83 5.46 -7.50
CA THR A 28 -11.40 5.28 -7.25
C THR A 28 -10.56 5.72 -8.44
N LYS A 29 -9.33 6.15 -8.18
CA LYS A 29 -8.40 6.63 -9.20
C LYS A 29 -7.01 6.04 -8.98
N ALA A 30 -6.51 5.36 -10.00
CA ALA A 30 -5.16 4.79 -10.01
C ALA A 30 -4.12 5.85 -10.41
N TYR A 31 -2.96 5.78 -9.78
CA TYR A 31 -1.80 6.63 -10.06
C TYR A 31 -0.54 5.79 -10.25
N ALA A 32 0.44 6.35 -10.95
CA ALA A 32 1.68 5.64 -11.25
C ALA A 32 2.61 5.49 -10.03
N ASN A 33 2.47 6.38 -9.04
CA ASN A 33 3.20 6.34 -7.78
C ASN A 33 2.42 7.08 -6.68
N GLN A 34 2.83 6.90 -5.44
CA GLN A 34 2.18 7.51 -4.28
C GLN A 34 2.32 9.05 -4.22
N ASP A 35 3.40 9.64 -4.75
CA ASP A 35 3.58 11.11 -4.75
C ASP A 35 2.49 11.82 -5.55
N GLN A 36 2.09 11.23 -6.69
CA GLN A 36 0.97 11.75 -7.48
C GLN A 36 -0.37 11.66 -6.74
N VAL A 37 -0.56 10.62 -5.91
CA VAL A 37 -1.74 10.48 -5.05
C VAL A 37 -1.77 11.64 -4.05
N TYR A 38 -0.67 11.90 -3.34
CA TYR A 38 -0.59 12.99 -2.37
C TYR A 38 -0.70 14.38 -3.02
N SER A 39 -0.18 14.55 -4.23
CA SER A 39 -0.34 15.79 -4.99
C SER A 39 -1.81 16.07 -5.34
N ASP A 40 -2.56 15.05 -5.79
CA ASP A 40 -3.98 15.22 -6.08
C ASP A 40 -4.81 15.38 -4.78
N LEU A 41 -4.44 14.71 -3.69
CA LEU A 41 -5.05 14.88 -2.37
C LEU A 41 -4.91 16.31 -1.85
N THR A 42 -3.67 16.83 -1.82
CA THR A 42 -3.40 18.20 -1.34
C THR A 42 -4.03 19.29 -2.19
N SER A 43 -4.24 19.01 -3.49
CA SER A 43 -4.95 19.93 -4.38
C SER A 43 -6.48 19.89 -4.26
N GLY A 44 -7.03 18.96 -3.48
CA GLY A 44 -8.48 18.75 -3.34
C GLY A 44 -9.13 18.00 -4.51
N ARG A 45 -8.34 17.41 -5.41
CA ARG A 45 -8.84 16.54 -6.49
C ARG A 45 -9.24 15.14 -5.99
N LEU A 46 -8.67 14.72 -4.86
CA LEU A 46 -9.09 13.53 -4.13
C LEU A 46 -9.68 13.95 -2.78
N ASP A 47 -10.69 13.20 -2.33
CA ASP A 47 -11.23 13.34 -0.97
C ASP A 47 -10.41 12.54 0.04
N ALA A 48 -9.78 11.44 -0.39
CA ALA A 48 -8.91 10.61 0.44
C ALA A 48 -7.93 9.79 -0.42
N SER A 49 -6.99 9.12 0.25
CA SER A 49 -6.07 8.14 -0.34
C SER A 49 -6.09 6.85 0.46
N ILE A 50 -5.72 5.74 -0.19
CA ILE A 50 -5.42 4.47 0.48
C ILE A 50 -3.99 4.03 0.16
N GLN A 51 -3.25 3.65 1.20
CA GLN A 51 -1.82 3.39 1.18
C GLN A 51 -1.40 2.58 2.42
N ASP A 52 -0.12 2.22 2.54
CA ASP A 52 0.42 1.68 3.79
C ASP A 52 0.51 2.75 4.90
N MET A 53 0.19 2.38 6.14
CA MET A 53 0.16 3.34 7.26
C MET A 53 1.53 3.93 7.57
N LEU A 54 2.59 3.11 7.58
CA LEU A 54 3.94 3.58 7.86
C LEU A 54 4.47 4.43 6.70
N GLN A 55 4.17 4.05 5.45
CA GLN A 55 4.47 4.86 4.27
C GLN A 55 3.83 6.25 4.36
N ALA A 56 2.55 6.34 4.73
CA ALA A 56 1.87 7.63 4.90
C ALA A 56 2.49 8.47 6.02
N GLU A 57 2.81 7.86 7.15
CA GLU A 57 3.39 8.57 8.29
C GLU A 57 4.75 9.18 7.93
N LEU A 58 5.63 8.38 7.32
CA LEU A 58 6.99 8.80 6.98
C LEU A 58 7.05 9.68 5.74
N GLY A 59 6.23 9.39 4.72
CA GLY A 59 6.28 10.04 3.42
C GLY A 59 5.41 11.28 3.28
N PHE A 60 4.39 11.46 4.14
CA PHE A 60 3.43 12.55 3.97
C PHE A 60 3.04 13.24 5.28
N LEU A 61 2.51 12.51 6.27
CA LEU A 61 1.91 13.13 7.47
C LEU A 61 2.91 13.93 8.31
N LYS A 62 4.19 13.52 8.35
CA LYS A 62 5.27 14.26 9.04
C LYS A 62 5.79 15.46 8.26
N SER A 63 5.30 15.68 7.03
CA SER A 63 5.69 16.83 6.20
C SER A 63 4.75 18.02 6.43
N PRO A 64 5.17 19.25 6.07
CA PRO A 64 4.28 20.41 6.07
C PRO A 64 3.03 20.22 5.19
N ALA A 65 3.14 19.49 4.08
CA ALA A 65 2.01 19.25 3.17
C ALA A 65 0.97 18.29 3.76
N GLY A 66 1.36 17.44 4.72
CA GLY A 66 0.49 16.51 5.41
C GLY A 66 -0.06 17.01 6.75
N ALA A 67 0.25 18.25 7.16
CA ALA A 67 -0.07 18.76 8.49
C ALA A 67 -1.57 18.82 8.79
N ASP A 68 -2.40 19.00 7.76
CA ASP A 68 -3.87 19.06 7.87
C ASP A 68 -4.55 17.70 7.58
N TYR A 69 -3.78 16.61 7.54
CA TYR A 69 -4.27 15.27 7.20
C TYR A 69 -4.03 14.29 8.34
N GLU A 70 -4.87 13.26 8.41
CA GLU A 70 -4.76 12.17 9.37
C GLU A 70 -5.01 10.82 8.69
N VAL A 71 -4.56 9.73 9.31
CA VAL A 71 -4.92 8.36 8.90
C VAL A 71 -6.10 7.86 9.70
N SER A 72 -6.93 7.04 9.06
CA SER A 72 -7.96 6.28 9.76
C SER A 72 -7.35 5.21 10.67
N LYS A 73 -8.20 4.54 11.45
CA LYS A 73 -7.83 3.24 12.04
C LYS A 73 -7.38 2.27 10.95
N PRO A 74 -6.48 1.31 11.26
CA PRO A 74 -6.11 0.25 10.33
C PRO A 74 -7.34 -0.50 9.82
N ILE A 75 -7.32 -0.87 8.54
CA ILE A 75 -8.35 -1.69 7.94
C ILE A 75 -7.91 -3.15 8.05
N ASP A 76 -8.66 -3.95 8.82
CA ASP A 76 -8.48 -5.39 8.87
C ASP A 76 -9.23 -6.05 7.70
N SER A 77 -8.48 -6.60 6.75
CA SER A 77 -9.02 -7.22 5.54
C SER A 77 -8.04 -8.23 4.98
N GLU A 78 -8.56 -9.38 4.52
CA GLU A 78 -7.77 -10.38 3.78
C GLU A 78 -7.13 -9.82 2.49
N LEU A 79 -7.66 -8.71 1.96
CA LEU A 79 -7.10 -8.02 0.78
C LEU A 79 -5.95 -7.08 1.13
N LEU A 80 -5.75 -6.78 2.41
CA LEU A 80 -4.68 -5.91 2.91
C LEU A 80 -3.80 -6.67 3.93
N PRO A 81 -3.21 -7.83 3.57
CA PRO A 81 -2.37 -8.57 4.49
C PRO A 81 -1.08 -7.80 4.76
N ALA A 82 -0.75 -7.59 6.03
CA ALA A 82 0.53 -7.02 6.42
C ALA A 82 1.64 -8.07 6.31
N LYS A 83 2.26 -8.21 5.13
CA LYS A 83 3.39 -9.13 4.89
C LYS A 83 4.46 -8.44 4.03
N THR A 84 5.68 -8.36 4.56
CA THR A 84 6.84 -7.79 3.86
C THR A 84 7.90 -8.86 3.66
N ALA A 85 8.46 -8.95 2.45
CA ALA A 85 9.53 -9.88 2.11
C ALA A 85 10.51 -9.23 1.14
N ILE A 86 11.73 -9.76 1.07
CA ILE A 86 12.74 -9.32 0.11
C ILE A 86 12.60 -10.17 -1.17
N GLY A 87 12.38 -9.50 -2.31
CA GLY A 87 12.39 -10.15 -3.61
C GLY A 87 13.81 -10.48 -4.05
N ILE A 88 14.09 -11.76 -4.31
CA ILE A 88 15.42 -12.23 -4.73
C ILE A 88 15.32 -12.83 -6.13
N ALA A 89 16.26 -12.49 -7.00
CA ALA A 89 16.38 -13.12 -8.31
C ALA A 89 16.61 -14.62 -8.14
N GLN A 90 15.83 -15.44 -8.87
CA GLN A 90 15.97 -16.89 -8.84
C GLN A 90 17.42 -17.29 -9.16
N GLY A 91 18.00 -18.15 -8.31
CA GLY A 91 19.36 -18.66 -8.49
C GLY A 91 20.49 -17.76 -7.98
N ASN A 92 20.20 -16.62 -7.32
CA ASN A 92 21.22 -15.79 -6.69
C ASN A 92 21.80 -16.45 -5.41
N LYS A 93 22.63 -17.47 -5.61
CA LYS A 93 23.26 -18.23 -4.53
C LYS A 93 24.24 -17.40 -3.71
N ALA A 94 24.93 -16.44 -4.34
CA ALA A 94 25.90 -15.60 -3.65
C ALA A 94 25.22 -14.80 -2.54
N LEU A 95 24.08 -14.16 -2.84
CA LEU A 95 23.30 -13.43 -1.84
C LEU A 95 22.80 -14.34 -0.72
N LEU A 96 22.39 -15.57 -1.03
CA LEU A 96 21.92 -16.54 -0.01
C LEU A 96 23.05 -17.14 0.84
N VAL A 97 24.30 -17.10 0.38
CA VAL A 97 25.47 -17.48 1.21
C VAL A 97 25.75 -16.38 2.24
N GLU A 98 25.62 -15.11 1.82
CA GLU A 98 25.85 -13.95 2.69
C GLU A 98 24.67 -13.72 3.65
N PHE A 99 23.44 -13.95 3.18
CA PHE A 99 22.19 -13.80 3.94
C PHE A 99 21.31 -15.06 3.85
N PRO A 100 21.64 -16.13 4.59
CA PRO A 100 20.90 -17.39 4.55
C PRO A 100 19.44 -17.28 4.98
N GLU A 101 19.09 -16.30 5.81
CA GLU A 101 17.72 -16.01 6.26
C GLU A 101 16.79 -15.56 5.12
N LEU A 102 17.35 -15.11 4.00
CA LEU A 102 16.59 -14.74 2.81
C LEU A 102 16.23 -15.95 1.92
N ALA A 103 16.60 -17.16 2.33
CA ALA A 103 16.22 -18.37 1.62
C ALA A 103 14.70 -18.41 1.40
N PRO A 104 14.23 -18.90 0.24
CA PRO A 104 12.80 -18.97 -0.05
C PRO A 104 12.08 -19.69 1.09
N ALA A 105 10.98 -19.08 1.53
CA ALA A 105 10.04 -19.70 2.46
C ALA A 105 9.70 -21.12 1.99
N LYS A 106 9.76 -22.08 2.91
CA LYS A 106 9.33 -23.45 2.62
C LYS A 106 7.81 -23.45 2.47
N LYS A 107 7.29 -24.38 1.67
CA LYS A 107 5.85 -24.57 1.51
C LYS A 107 5.22 -24.83 2.90
N GLY A 108 4.51 -23.83 3.43
CA GLY A 108 3.93 -23.83 4.78
C GLY A 108 4.26 -22.57 5.61
N ASP A 109 5.35 -21.85 5.31
CA ASP A 109 5.79 -20.71 6.12
C ASP A 109 4.94 -19.43 5.90
N HIS A 110 4.09 -19.42 4.87
CA HIS A 110 3.18 -18.29 4.58
C HIS A 110 1.83 -18.41 5.29
N GLU A 111 1.55 -19.55 5.95
CA GLU A 111 0.33 -19.85 6.69
C GLU A 111 0.50 -19.61 8.19
N SER A 112 0.88 -18.39 8.56
CA SER A 112 0.61 -17.87 9.89
C SER A 112 -0.25 -16.63 9.73
N GLY A 113 -1.43 -16.71 10.35
CA GLY A 113 -2.52 -15.73 10.31
C GLY A 113 -2.27 -14.52 11.21
#